data_AF-A0A438G7L1-F1
#
_entry.id   AF-A0A438G7L1-F1
#
_cell.length_a   1.000
_cell.length_b   1.000
_cell.length_c   1.000
_cell.angle_alpha   90.00
_cell.angle_beta   90.00
_cell.angle_gamma   90.00
#
_symmetry.space_group_name_H-M   'P 1'
#
loop_
_entity.id
_entity.type
_entity.pdbx_description
1 polymer ?
#
loop_
_entity_poly.entity_id
_entity_poly.type
_entity_poly.pdbx_seq_one_letter_code
_entity_poly.pdbx_strand_id
1 'polypeptide(L)'
;MVSEQPFSNESIPPISPMSSSPEQPQIHLNTHPISSIETTLVALNITAQINEKLTPSTFPQWRAQFEALIIGYDLLDYVTDISQCPSPSDLSVSALHKTHWVRQDKLILSALLASTSPTITPLIATAKTSHEAWQN
;
A
#
# COMPACT_ATOMS: atom_id res chain seq x y z
N MET A 1 -61.32 41.74 49.60
CA MET A 1 -60.23 40.76 49.39
C MET A 1 -59.82 40.93 47.93
N VAL A 2 -58.84 41.79 47.63
CA VAL A 2 -57.37 41.62 47.70
C VAL A 2 -56.84 40.58 46.70
N SER A 3 -55.76 40.98 46.03
CA SER A 3 -54.81 40.30 45.12
C SER A 3 -55.09 40.60 43.63
N GLU A 4 -54.43 41.55 42.97
CA GLU A 4 -52.98 41.85 42.77
C GLU A 4 -52.18 40.66 42.18
N GLN A 5 -51.69 40.91 40.97
CA GLN A 5 -50.84 40.12 40.04
C GLN A 5 -49.38 39.97 40.59
N PRO A 6 -48.43 39.16 40.02
CA PRO A 6 -47.87 39.47 38.70
C PRO A 6 -47.20 38.35 37.85
N PHE A 7 -47.15 38.66 36.55
CA PHE A 7 -46.07 38.53 35.55
C PHE A 7 -44.99 37.45 35.67
N SER A 8 -44.80 36.72 34.56
CA SER A 8 -43.47 36.33 34.08
C SER A 8 -43.35 36.68 32.60
N ASN A 9 -42.33 37.49 32.30
CA ASN A 9 -41.91 37.96 30.98
C ASN A 9 -41.60 36.79 30.02
N GLU A 10 -42.07 36.88 28.78
CA GLU A 10 -41.31 36.29 27.67
C GLU A 10 -41.07 37.37 26.61
N SER A 11 -39.79 37.66 26.41
CA SER A 11 -39.27 38.70 25.54
C SER A 11 -39.14 38.15 24.11
N ILE A 12 -39.45 39.01 23.15
CA ILE A 12 -39.51 38.86 21.69
C ILE A 12 -38.36 38.00 21.10
N PRO A 13 -38.62 37.12 20.09
CA PRO A 13 -37.57 36.41 19.37
C PRO A 13 -36.86 37.33 18.35
N PRO A 14 -35.53 37.25 18.19
CA PRO A 14 -34.83 37.95 17.12
C PRO A 14 -34.93 37.18 15.80
N ILE A 15 -35.19 37.91 14.72
CA ILE A 15 -35.11 37.46 13.33
C ILE A 15 -33.65 37.19 12.98
N SER A 16 -33.37 36.08 12.29
CA SER A 16 -32.13 35.92 11.51
C SER A 16 -32.38 35.13 10.22
N PRO A 17 -31.64 35.46 9.15
CA PRO A 17 -32.04 35.20 7.78
C PRO A 17 -31.75 33.77 7.34
N MET A 18 -32.65 33.28 6.49
CA MET A 18 -32.53 32.04 5.75
C MET A 18 -31.30 32.11 4.82
N SER A 19 -30.31 31.26 5.06
CA SER A 19 -29.22 30.98 4.11
C SER A 19 -29.09 29.48 3.96
N SER A 20 -29.81 28.94 2.99
CA SER A 20 -29.61 27.58 2.49
C SER A 20 -28.23 27.52 1.83
N SER A 21 -27.35 26.68 2.36
CA SER A 21 -26.08 26.31 1.70
C SER A 21 -25.98 24.78 1.69
N PRO A 22 -25.59 24.16 0.57
CA PRO A 22 -25.75 22.73 0.34
C PRO A 22 -24.78 21.90 1.20
N GLU A 23 -25.26 20.74 1.65
CA GLU A 23 -24.47 19.71 2.36
C GLU A 23 -23.15 19.42 1.63
N GLN A 24 -22.03 19.69 2.31
CA GLN A 24 -20.76 19.04 2.01
C GLN A 24 -20.73 17.66 2.71
N PRO A 25 -20.20 16.60 2.08
CA PRO A 25 -20.07 15.31 2.74
C PRO A 25 -19.10 15.44 3.92
N GLN A 26 -19.63 15.34 5.14
CA GLN A 26 -18.83 15.19 6.37
C GLN A 26 -18.19 13.80 6.34
N ILE A 27 -16.91 13.74 5.99
CA ILE A 27 -16.11 12.52 6.14
C ILE A 27 -15.83 12.37 7.65
N HIS A 28 -16.71 11.66 8.36
CA HIS A 28 -16.44 11.23 9.73
C HIS A 28 -15.25 10.26 9.69
N LEU A 29 -14.05 10.76 9.99
CA LEU A 29 -12.88 9.94 10.26
C LEU A 29 -13.13 9.20 11.58
N ASN A 30 -13.76 8.03 11.47
CA ASN A 30 -13.89 7.11 12.59
C ASN A 30 -12.48 6.61 12.95
N THR A 31 -11.91 7.20 14.00
CA THR A 31 -10.62 6.77 14.54
C THR A 31 -10.84 5.48 15.31
N HIS A 32 -10.82 4.36 14.59
CA HIS A 32 -10.66 3.05 15.21
C HIS A 32 -9.23 2.94 15.76
N PRO A 33 -9.04 2.34 16.95
CA PRO A 33 -7.70 2.06 17.45
C PRO A 33 -7.02 1.10 16.45
N ILE A 34 -5.94 1.58 15.82
CA ILE A 34 -5.07 0.78 14.94
C ILE A 34 -4.47 -0.33 15.82
N SER A 35 -5.06 -1.52 15.76
CA SER A 35 -4.59 -2.71 16.47
C SER A 35 -4.58 -3.89 15.51
N SER A 36 -3.64 -3.82 14.57
CA SER A 36 -2.96 -4.90 13.84
C SER A 36 -2.33 -4.20 12.65
N ILE A 37 -1.00 -4.24 12.51
CA ILE A 37 -0.38 -3.82 11.24
C ILE A 37 -0.84 -4.85 10.20
N GLU A 38 -1.94 -4.57 9.51
CA GLU A 38 -2.29 -5.31 8.31
C GLU A 38 -1.23 -4.95 7.26
N THR A 39 -0.20 -5.78 7.14
CA THR A 39 0.83 -5.63 6.11
C THR A 39 0.14 -5.72 4.76
N THR A 40 -0.07 -4.57 4.12
CA THR A 40 -0.73 -4.50 2.82
C THR A 40 0.24 -5.01 1.75
N LEU A 41 -0.28 -5.68 0.72
CA LEU A 41 0.52 -6.12 -0.42
C LEU A 41 0.79 -4.93 -1.35
N VAL A 42 2.03 -4.84 -1.83
CA VAL A 42 2.45 -3.82 -2.80
C VAL A 42 2.53 -4.45 -4.18
N ALA A 43 1.67 -3.98 -5.09
CA ALA A 43 1.73 -4.37 -6.50
C ALA A 43 2.57 -3.36 -7.29
N LEU A 44 3.57 -3.86 -8.01
CA LEU A 44 4.44 -3.03 -8.86
C LEU A 44 3.85 -2.97 -10.28
N ASN A 45 3.52 -1.76 -10.75
CA ASN A 45 3.11 -1.55 -12.13
C ASN A 45 4.34 -1.25 -13.00
N ILE A 46 5.13 -2.29 -13.23
CA ILE A 46 6.44 -2.19 -13.89
C ILE A 46 6.38 -1.54 -15.26
N THR A 47 5.35 -1.81 -16.05
CA THR A 47 5.22 -1.24 -17.40
C THR A 47 4.99 0.27 -17.38
N ALA A 48 4.46 0.82 -16.28
CA ALA A 48 4.31 2.26 -16.08
C ALA A 48 5.48 2.90 -15.31
N GLN A 49 6.21 2.11 -14.51
CA GLN A 49 7.24 2.59 -13.58
C GLN A 49 8.67 2.48 -14.14
N ILE A 50 8.91 1.55 -15.06
CA ILE A 50 10.21 1.32 -15.71
C ILE A 50 10.03 1.56 -17.21
N ASN A 51 10.72 2.57 -17.71
CA ASN A 51 10.50 3.06 -19.09
C ASN A 51 11.23 2.19 -20.13
N GLU A 52 12.29 1.48 -19.73
CA GLU A 52 13.07 0.62 -20.62
C GLU A 52 12.95 -0.85 -20.22
N LYS A 53 12.65 -1.71 -21.20
CA LYS A 53 12.71 -3.17 -21.00
C LYS A 53 14.15 -3.63 -20.86
N LEU A 54 14.37 -4.68 -20.08
CA LEU A 54 15.68 -5.28 -19.94
C LEU A 54 16.15 -5.92 -21.26
N THR A 55 17.24 -5.36 -21.79
CA THR A 55 18.05 -5.87 -22.90
C THR A 55 19.51 -5.88 -22.45
N PRO A 56 20.41 -6.62 -23.13
CA PRO A 56 21.83 -6.63 -22.77
C PRO A 56 22.46 -5.22 -22.72
N SER A 57 22.02 -4.30 -23.58
CA SER A 57 22.52 -2.92 -23.65
C SER A 57 21.92 -1.99 -22.59
N THR A 58 20.72 -2.28 -22.10
CA THR A 58 19.99 -1.42 -21.15
C THR A 58 20.12 -1.89 -19.70
N PHE A 59 20.85 -2.98 -19.47
CA PHE A 59 20.98 -3.62 -18.15
C PHE A 59 21.37 -2.64 -17.02
N PRO A 60 22.43 -1.80 -17.14
CA PRO A 60 22.81 -0.91 -16.04
C PRO A 60 21.71 0.09 -15.66
N GLN A 61 21.01 0.63 -16.66
CA GLN A 61 19.95 1.61 -16.44
C GLN A 61 18.68 0.95 -15.91
N TRP A 62 18.28 -0.20 -16.47
CA TRP A 62 17.16 -1.00 -15.98
C TRP A 62 17.39 -1.40 -14.52
N ARG A 63 18.61 -1.86 -14.18
CA ARG A 63 18.95 -2.30 -12.83
C ARG A 63 18.81 -1.16 -11.83
N ALA A 64 19.34 0.02 -12.15
CA ALA A 64 19.22 1.20 -11.29
C ALA A 64 17.75 1.64 -11.09
N GLN A 65 16.92 1.58 -12.14
CA GLN A 65 15.50 1.92 -12.04
C GLN A 65 14.73 0.90 -11.19
N PHE A 66 14.96 -0.39 -11.42
CA PHE A 66 14.29 -1.45 -10.66
C PHE A 66 14.72 -1.41 -9.18
N GLU A 67 16.00 -1.20 -8.91
CA GLU A 67 16.55 -1.11 -7.56
C GLU A 67 16.00 0.11 -6.81
N ALA A 68 15.94 1.27 -7.45
CA ALA A 68 15.32 2.46 -6.86
C ALA A 68 13.83 2.23 -6.54
N LEU A 69 13.12 1.49 -7.40
CA LEU A 69 11.71 1.17 -7.20
C LEU A 69 11.50 0.26 -5.98
N ILE A 70 12.24 -0.85 -5.88
CA ILE A 70 12.11 -1.77 -4.74
C ILE A 70 12.55 -1.13 -3.43
N ILE A 71 13.56 -0.27 -3.44
CA ILE A 71 13.97 0.51 -2.26
C ILE A 71 12.86 1.50 -1.86
N GLY A 72 12.26 2.18 -2.84
CA GLY A 72 11.17 3.14 -2.61
C GLY A 72 9.91 2.51 -1.98
N TYR A 73 9.73 1.21 -2.14
CA TYR A 73 8.63 0.44 -1.54
C TYR A 73 9.05 -0.42 -0.33
N ASP A 74 10.30 -0.31 0.12
CA ASP A 74 10.84 -1.13 1.22
C ASP A 74 10.76 -2.65 0.94
N LEU A 75 10.98 -3.02 -0.32
CA LEU A 75 10.91 -4.40 -0.82
C LEU A 75 12.30 -5.02 -1.10
N LEU A 76 13.37 -4.31 -0.76
CA LEU A 76 14.73 -4.76 -1.07
C LEU A 76 15.05 -6.12 -0.42
N ASP A 77 14.55 -6.36 0.78
CA ASP A 77 14.82 -7.58 1.54
C ASP A 77 14.30 -8.87 0.89
N TYR A 78 13.38 -8.77 -0.07
CA TYR A 78 12.89 -9.91 -0.84
C TYR A 78 13.89 -10.38 -1.90
N VAL A 79 14.78 -9.49 -2.36
CA VAL A 79 15.73 -9.80 -3.45
C VAL A 79 17.18 -9.93 -2.98
N THR A 80 17.52 -9.45 -1.78
CA THR A 80 18.90 -9.43 -1.24
C THR A 80 19.24 -10.57 -0.27
N ASP A 81 18.35 -11.54 -0.05
CA ASP A 81 18.48 -12.64 0.94
C ASP A 81 18.43 -12.19 2.42
N ILE A 82 18.17 -10.90 2.68
CA ILE A 82 18.06 -10.39 4.05
C ILE A 82 16.77 -10.89 4.71
N SER A 83 15.68 -11.04 3.95
CA SER A 83 14.50 -11.77 4.40
C SER A 83 14.50 -13.18 3.82
N GLN A 84 15.13 -14.12 4.53
CA GLN A 84 14.92 -15.53 4.23
C GLN A 84 13.43 -15.85 4.38
N CYS A 85 12.87 -16.56 3.39
CA CYS A 85 11.48 -17.00 3.43
C CYS A 85 11.21 -17.66 4.79
N PRO A 86 10.26 -17.14 5.59
CA PRO A 86 10.04 -17.63 6.94
C PRO A 86 9.67 -19.12 6.88
N SER A 87 10.49 -19.95 7.50
CA SER A 87 10.35 -21.41 7.42
C SER A 87 8.95 -21.84 7.87
N PRO A 88 8.30 -22.78 7.17
CA PRO A 88 6.99 -23.28 7.58
C PRO A 88 7.02 -23.84 9.02
N SER A 89 8.16 -24.33 9.49
CA SER A 89 8.37 -24.86 10.85
C SER A 89 8.57 -23.79 11.93
N ASP A 90 8.73 -22.52 11.54
CA ASP A 90 9.01 -21.45 12.50
C ASP A 90 7.73 -21.02 13.21
N LEU A 91 7.51 -21.53 14.42
CA LEU A 91 6.31 -21.23 15.23
C LEU A 91 6.28 -19.79 15.74
N SER A 92 7.41 -19.07 15.65
CA SER A 92 7.54 -17.67 16.04
C SER A 92 6.90 -16.69 15.04
N VAL A 93 6.77 -17.10 13.78
CA VAL A 93 6.20 -16.29 12.70
C VAL A 93 4.75 -16.66 12.47
N SER A 94 3.86 -15.66 12.57
CA SER A 94 2.43 -15.87 12.34
C SER A 94 2.17 -16.39 10.91
N ALA A 95 1.16 -17.26 10.75
CA ALA A 95 0.76 -17.76 9.44
C ALA A 95 0.40 -16.62 8.46
N LEU A 96 -0.10 -15.50 9.00
CA LEU A 96 -0.38 -14.28 8.23
C LEU A 96 0.90 -13.66 7.66
N HIS A 97 1.96 -13.52 8.46
CA HIS A 97 3.26 -13.02 7.98
C HIS A 97 3.86 -13.92 6.91
N LYS A 98 3.81 -15.25 7.08
CA LYS A 98 4.29 -16.21 6.07
C LYS A 98 3.53 -16.06 4.75
N THR A 99 2.21 -15.98 4.85
CA THR A 99 1.34 -15.82 3.68
C THR A 99 1.59 -14.49 2.98
N HIS A 100 1.75 -13.41 3.73
CA HIS A 100 2.10 -12.09 3.18
C HIS A 100 3.44 -12.14 2.44
N TRP A 101 4.48 -12.69 3.07
CA TRP A 101 5.81 -12.79 2.47
C TRP A 101 5.77 -13.54 1.14
N VAL A 102 5.13 -14.72 1.09
CA VAL A 102 5.01 -15.51 -0.14
C VAL A 102 4.26 -14.76 -1.23
N ARG A 103 3.18 -14.06 -0.87
CA ARG A 103 2.41 -13.27 -1.83
C ARG A 103 3.23 -12.09 -2.38
N GLN A 104 3.95 -11.40 -1.51
CA GLN A 104 4.78 -10.26 -1.89
C GLN A 104 5.95 -10.69 -2.79
N ASP A 105 6.63 -11.79 -2.46
CA ASP A 105 7.68 -12.39 -3.31
C ASP A 105 7.16 -12.70 -4.72
N LYS A 106 5.97 -13.29 -4.83
CA LYS A 106 5.36 -13.60 -6.15
C LYS A 106 4.98 -12.36 -6.94
N LEU A 107 4.56 -11.28 -6.29
CA LEU A 107 4.30 -10.01 -6.96
C LEU A 107 5.60 -9.40 -7.52
N ILE A 108 6.69 -9.44 -6.74
CA ILE A 108 8.00 -8.96 -7.18
C ILE A 108 8.56 -9.82 -8.32
N LEU A 109 8.43 -11.15 -8.23
CA LEU A 109 8.81 -12.06 -9.31
C LEU A 109 8.02 -11.79 -10.60
N SER A 110 6.71 -11.59 -10.50
CA SER A 110 5.88 -11.21 -11.65
C SER A 110 6.32 -9.88 -12.26
N ALA A 111 6.70 -8.91 -11.42
CA ALA A 111 7.22 -7.63 -11.84
C ALA A 111 8.56 -7.76 -12.58
N LEU A 112 9.49 -8.55 -12.06
CA LEU A 112 10.75 -8.87 -12.74
C LEU A 112 10.49 -9.47 -14.12
N LEU A 113 9.64 -10.50 -14.21
CA LEU A 113 9.29 -11.14 -15.50
C LEU A 113 8.62 -10.19 -16.50
N ALA A 114 7.78 -9.27 -16.02
CA ALA A 114 7.12 -8.27 -16.86
C ALA A 114 8.10 -7.19 -17.37
N SER A 115 9.18 -6.94 -16.64
CA SER A 115 10.18 -5.92 -16.95
C SER A 115 11.17 -6.37 -18.04
N THR A 116 11.23 -7.67 -18.34
CA THR A 116 12.22 -8.22 -19.28
C THR A 116 11.72 -8.26 -20.71
N SER A 117 12.66 -8.20 -21.66
CA SER A 117 12.37 -8.50 -23.05
C SER A 117 12.14 -10.00 -23.28
N PRO A 118 11.41 -10.41 -24.34
CA PRO A 118 11.15 -11.83 -24.64
C PRO A 118 12.40 -12.69 -24.79
N THR A 119 13.55 -12.08 -25.11
CA THR A 119 14.85 -12.76 -25.22
C THR A 119 15.44 -13.09 -23.85
N ILE A 120 15.16 -12.29 -22.82
CA ILE A 120 15.69 -12.44 -21.47
C ILE A 120 14.72 -13.18 -20.55
N THR A 121 13.40 -13.06 -20.77
CA THR A 121 12.37 -13.73 -19.97
C THR A 121 12.66 -15.22 -19.73
N PRO A 122 13.08 -16.04 -20.72
CA PRO A 122 13.35 -17.46 -20.49
C PRO A 122 14.49 -17.73 -19.50
N LEU A 123 15.45 -16.80 -19.35
CA LEU A 123 16.60 -16.95 -18.45
C LEU A 123 16.17 -16.85 -16.98
N ILE A 124 15.18 -16.00 -16.70
CA ILE A 124 14.68 -15.76 -15.35
C ILE A 124 13.34 -16.47 -15.06
N ALA A 125 12.66 -17.02 -16.08
CA ALA A 125 11.38 -17.71 -15.93
C ALA A 125 11.47 -19.02 -15.12
N THR A 126 12.66 -19.60 -14.99
CA THR A 126 12.91 -20.79 -14.17
C THR A 126 13.06 -20.45 -12.68
N ALA A 127 13.22 -19.17 -12.34
CA ALA A 127 13.34 -18.72 -10.97
C ALA A 127 12.04 -18.97 -10.19
N LYS A 128 12.19 -19.51 -8.99
CA LYS A 128 11.09 -19.79 -8.06
C LYS A 128 10.82 -18.62 -7.14
N THR A 129 11.80 -17.76 -6.90
CA THR A 129 11.69 -16.59 -6.02
C THR A 129 12.16 -15.34 -6.72
N SER A 130 11.74 -14.18 -6.21
CA SER A 130 12.26 -12.89 -6.68
C SER A 130 13.76 -12.78 -6.47
N HIS A 131 14.28 -13.33 -5.38
CA HIS A 131 15.72 -13.46 -5.11
C HIS A 131 16.47 -14.23 -6.21
N GLU A 132 16.01 -15.45 -6.56
CA GLU A 132 16.63 -16.24 -7.62
C GLU A 132 16.59 -15.48 -8.96
N ALA A 133 15.46 -14.84 -9.29
CA ALA A 133 15.33 -14.06 -10.52
C ALA A 133 16.25 -12.82 -10.54
N TRP A 134 16.60 -12.26 -9.37
CA TRP A 134 17.44 -11.08 -9.23
C TRP A 134 18.95 -11.38 -9.33
N GLN A 135 19.34 -12.62 -9.03
CA GLN A 135 20.73 -13.09 -9.06
C GLN A 135 21.15 -13.72 -10.40
N ASN A 136 20.21 -14.14 -11.24
CA ASN A 136 20.47 -14.62 -12.60
C ASN A 136 20.75 -13.45 -13.57
#